data_AF-A0A2G5V3F8-F1
#
_entry.id   AF-A0A2G5V3F8-F1
#
_cell.length_a   1.000
_cell.length_b   1.000
_cell.length_c   1.000
_cell.angle_alpha   90.00
_cell.angle_beta   90.00
_cell.angle_gamma   90.00
#
_symmetry.space_group_name_H-M   'P 1'
#
loop_
_entity.id
_entity.type
_entity.pdbx_description
1 polymer ?
#
loop_
_entity_poly.entity_id
_entity_poly.type
_entity_poly.pdbx_seq_one_letter_code
_entity_poly.pdbx_strand_id
1 'polypeptide(L)'
;MVWVKLFVLILIAFHVVLSERRCAQCVAGKYLSQRSLMQDSEVGQSMGWVEEWKVTDCARGVIRFIPCQSACINVRLFKIGAAENTLEGAMHDCADDMIHSSPDLPQDIDFKEFSENAEFSNRRRNFNITYSFTMANVDNKEMIQNEYSSFIMPSYKSEYTWNSIIIQLAFPVVVVALFGTLCCCAIYKECGMCRKSRKPYDPDTSDDLQGEDVEMAPVNRSELE
;
A
#
# COMPACT_ATOMS: atom_id res chain seq x y z
N MET A 1 -52.96 -8.30 -23.90
CA MET A 1 -52.18 -7.04 -24.04
C MET A 1 -52.03 -6.23 -22.76
N VAL A 2 -53.02 -6.16 -21.87
CA VAL A 2 -52.94 -5.41 -20.58
C VAL A 2 -51.92 -6.03 -19.60
N TRP A 3 -51.86 -7.36 -19.53
CA TRP A 3 -50.95 -8.09 -18.65
C TRP A 3 -49.45 -7.86 -18.94
N VAL A 4 -49.09 -7.68 -20.22
CA VAL A 4 -47.70 -7.36 -20.61
C VAL A 4 -47.32 -5.95 -20.16
N LYS A 5 -48.25 -4.99 -20.23
CA LYS A 5 -48.02 -3.62 -19.73
C LYS A 5 -47.90 -3.57 -18.21
N LEU A 6 -48.68 -4.39 -17.49
CA LEU A 6 -48.60 -4.51 -16.03
C LEU A 6 -47.28 -5.15 -15.60
N PHE A 7 -46.83 -6.20 -16.32
CA PHE A 7 -45.55 -6.86 -16.05
C PHE A 7 -44.36 -5.94 -16.35
N VAL A 8 -44.42 -5.15 -17.43
CA VAL A 8 -43.42 -4.13 -17.74
C VAL A 8 -43.42 -3.00 -16.70
N LEU A 9 -44.57 -2.55 -16.20
CA LEU A 9 -44.65 -1.58 -15.11
C LEU A 9 -44.10 -2.13 -13.79
N ILE A 10 -44.34 -3.41 -13.47
CA ILE A 10 -43.77 -4.07 -12.29
C ILE A 10 -42.26 -4.24 -12.46
N LEU A 11 -41.76 -4.60 -13.64
CA LEU A 11 -40.32 -4.71 -13.92
C LEU A 11 -39.62 -3.34 -13.90
N ILE A 12 -40.27 -2.26 -14.38
CA ILE A 12 -39.76 -0.89 -14.29
C ILE A 12 -39.80 -0.40 -12.83
N ALA A 13 -40.87 -0.69 -12.08
CA ALA A 13 -40.95 -0.40 -10.65
C ALA A 13 -39.92 -1.18 -9.83
N PHE A 14 -39.61 -2.42 -10.22
CA PHE A 14 -38.51 -3.20 -9.65
C PHE A 14 -37.13 -2.70 -10.10
N HIS A 15 -37.00 -2.03 -11.26
CA HIS A 15 -35.76 -1.37 -11.71
C HIS A 15 -35.58 0.04 -11.14
N VAL A 16 -36.61 0.62 -10.54
CA VAL A 16 -36.43 1.54 -9.40
C VAL A 16 -36.01 0.70 -8.19
N VAL A 17 -35.00 -0.15 -8.37
CA VAL A 17 -34.17 -0.60 -7.27
C VAL A 17 -33.68 0.71 -6.67
N LEU A 18 -34.10 1.00 -5.45
CA LEU A 18 -33.48 2.00 -4.60
C LEU A 18 -31.97 1.81 -4.79
N SER A 19 -31.34 2.73 -5.52
CA SER A 19 -29.90 2.83 -5.53
C SER A 19 -29.55 3.32 -4.13
N GLU A 20 -29.38 2.37 -3.20
CA GLU A 20 -28.94 2.67 -1.85
C GLU A 20 -27.62 3.42 -1.99
N ARG A 21 -27.57 4.64 -1.45
CA ARG A 21 -26.36 5.45 -1.52
C ARG A 21 -25.25 4.67 -0.84
N ARG A 22 -24.06 4.66 -1.43
CA ARG A 22 -22.90 4.04 -0.80
C ARG A 22 -21.93 5.08 -0.32
N CYS A 23 -21.56 4.99 0.94
CA CYS A 23 -20.56 5.82 1.56
C CYS A 23 -19.34 4.99 1.93
N ALA A 24 -18.18 5.64 1.91
CA ALA A 24 -16.99 5.06 2.47
C ALA A 24 -17.04 5.15 4.00
N GLN A 25 -16.76 4.04 4.65
CA GLN A 25 -16.50 3.94 6.07
C GLN A 25 -15.00 3.68 6.25
N CYS A 26 -14.28 4.71 6.66
CA CYS A 26 -12.85 4.64 6.97
C CYS A 26 -12.40 5.82 7.85
N VAL A 27 -11.26 5.65 8.52
CA VAL A 27 -10.60 6.75 9.24
C VAL A 27 -9.19 6.97 8.71
N ALA A 28 -8.62 8.15 8.95
CA ALA A 28 -7.24 8.48 8.62
C ALA A 28 -6.55 9.24 9.76
N GLY A 29 -5.22 9.14 9.80
CA GLY A 29 -4.40 9.82 10.78
C GLY A 29 -4.76 9.43 12.22
N LYS A 30 -4.90 10.44 13.08
CA LYS A 30 -5.15 10.29 14.53
C LYS A 30 -6.62 10.40 14.92
N TYR A 31 -7.56 10.32 13.99
CA TYR A 31 -8.98 10.56 14.28
C TYR A 31 -9.49 9.78 15.50
N LEU A 32 -9.20 8.47 15.56
CA LEU A 32 -9.62 7.61 16.68
C LEU A 32 -9.01 8.02 18.02
N SER A 33 -7.77 8.53 18.03
CA SER A 33 -7.13 9.02 19.26
C SER A 33 -7.70 10.37 19.71
N GLN A 34 -8.36 11.11 18.82
CA GLN A 34 -9.06 12.36 19.11
C GLN A 34 -10.54 12.13 19.49
N ARG A 35 -10.87 10.96 20.06
CA ARG A 35 -12.23 10.62 20.48
C ARG A 35 -12.83 11.67 21.41
N SER A 36 -12.04 12.26 22.31
CA SER A 36 -12.49 13.32 23.22
C SER A 36 -12.87 14.64 22.52
N LEU A 37 -12.55 14.81 21.24
CA LEU A 37 -13.12 15.89 20.43
C LEU A 37 -14.51 15.52 19.95
N MET A 38 -14.79 14.27 19.59
CA MET A 38 -16.08 13.86 19.01
C MET A 38 -17.08 13.32 20.04
N GLN A 39 -16.60 13.03 21.24
CA GLN A 39 -17.34 12.50 22.38
C GLN A 39 -16.98 13.32 23.61
N ASP A 40 -17.79 14.33 23.91
CA ASP A 40 -17.56 15.24 25.02
C ASP A 40 -18.87 15.80 25.56
N SER A 41 -19.37 15.17 26.61
CA SER A 41 -20.62 15.55 27.25
C SER A 41 -20.59 16.92 27.89
N GLU A 42 -19.42 17.44 28.29
CA GLU A 42 -19.32 18.75 28.96
C GLU A 42 -19.70 19.90 28.03
N VAL A 43 -19.44 19.74 26.74
CA VAL A 43 -19.75 20.74 25.69
C VAL A 43 -20.91 20.31 24.81
N GLY A 44 -21.60 19.21 25.14
CA GLY A 44 -22.72 18.68 24.37
C GLY A 44 -22.32 18.06 23.02
N GLN A 45 -21.07 17.61 22.86
CA GLN A 45 -20.65 16.86 21.68
C GLN A 45 -20.93 15.37 21.88
N SER A 46 -21.69 14.79 20.95
CA SER A 46 -21.99 13.35 20.90
C SER A 46 -22.15 12.90 19.45
N MET A 47 -21.24 12.03 19.00
CA MET A 47 -21.32 11.39 17.69
C MET A 47 -21.56 9.87 17.80
N GLY A 48 -21.77 9.19 16.68
CA GLY A 48 -21.60 7.75 16.60
C GLY A 48 -20.14 7.37 16.81
N TRP A 49 -19.91 6.15 17.30
CA TRP A 49 -18.56 5.59 17.39
C TRP A 49 -18.58 4.10 17.09
N VAL A 50 -18.21 3.74 15.87
CA VAL A 50 -18.29 2.36 15.38
C VAL A 50 -16.94 1.65 15.52
N GLU A 51 -16.98 0.35 15.80
CA GLU A 51 -15.78 -0.45 16.08
C GLU A 51 -15.02 -0.80 14.80
N GLU A 52 -15.74 -0.82 13.68
CA GLU A 52 -15.27 -1.09 12.33
C GLU A 52 -14.15 -0.15 11.89
N TRP A 53 -14.14 1.09 12.38
CA TRP A 53 -13.10 2.07 12.07
C TRP A 53 -11.69 1.60 12.45
N LYS A 54 -11.57 0.79 13.51
CA LYS A 54 -10.26 0.33 14.04
C LYS A 54 -9.44 -0.48 13.04
N VAL A 55 -10.08 -1.06 12.02
CA VAL A 55 -9.44 -1.89 11.00
C VAL A 55 -9.44 -1.23 9.61
N THR A 56 -9.77 0.05 9.52
CA THR A 56 -9.84 0.81 8.27
C THR A 56 -8.78 1.92 8.22
N ASP A 57 -8.39 2.31 7.01
CA ASP A 57 -7.44 3.38 6.76
C ASP A 57 -7.71 4.00 5.38
N CYS A 58 -8.26 5.22 5.34
CA CYS A 58 -8.58 5.91 4.09
C CYS A 58 -7.33 6.20 3.24
N ALA A 59 -6.21 6.52 3.88
CA ALA A 59 -4.95 6.87 3.21
C ALA A 59 -4.24 5.64 2.61
N ARG A 60 -4.46 4.46 3.19
CA ARG A 60 -4.00 3.17 2.64
C ARG A 60 -4.99 2.51 1.68
N GLY A 61 -6.18 3.09 1.51
CA GLY A 61 -7.25 2.49 0.70
C GLY A 61 -7.91 1.26 1.34
N VAL A 62 -7.75 1.08 2.66
CA VAL A 62 -8.46 0.04 3.43
C VAL A 62 -9.81 0.62 3.83
N ILE A 63 -10.76 0.54 2.90
CA ILE A 63 -12.07 1.21 2.98
C ILE A 63 -13.18 0.16 2.94
N ARG A 64 -14.21 0.36 3.77
CA ARG A 64 -15.49 -0.36 3.66
C ARG A 64 -16.50 0.52 2.94
N PHE A 65 -17.32 -0.05 2.08
CA PHE A 65 -18.40 0.67 1.42
C PHE A 65 -19.74 0.20 1.96
N ILE A 66 -20.41 1.05 2.71
CA ILE A 66 -21.66 0.73 3.40
C ILE A 66 -22.86 1.41 2.72
N PRO A 67 -24.06 0.82 2.78
CA PRO A 67 -25.29 1.49 2.35
C PRO A 67 -25.67 2.61 3.33
N CYS A 68 -26.27 3.67 2.80
CA CYS A 68 -26.69 4.88 3.51
C CYS A 68 -28.00 5.42 2.97
N GLN A 69 -28.83 5.96 3.86
CA GLN A 69 -30.08 6.63 3.49
C GLN A 69 -29.86 8.12 3.27
N SER A 70 -29.13 8.77 4.18
CA SER A 70 -28.80 10.20 4.12
C SER A 70 -27.44 10.46 3.45
N ALA A 71 -26.86 11.65 3.63
CA ALA A 71 -25.59 12.03 3.03
C ALA A 71 -24.42 11.22 3.60
N CYS A 72 -23.34 11.09 2.83
CA CYS A 72 -22.05 10.69 3.36
C CYS A 72 -21.44 11.86 4.13
N ILE A 73 -20.83 11.58 5.27
CA ILE A 73 -20.13 12.58 6.07
C ILE A 73 -18.61 12.37 5.99
N ASN A 74 -17.88 13.46 5.85
CA ASN A 74 -16.43 13.53 6.01
C ASN A 74 -16.08 14.55 7.11
N VAL A 75 -15.51 14.07 8.21
CA VAL A 75 -15.04 14.93 9.30
C VAL A 75 -13.53 15.04 9.25
N ARG A 76 -13.00 16.25 9.06
CA ARG A 76 -11.56 16.52 8.98
C ARG A 76 -11.09 17.39 10.14
N LEU A 77 -9.93 17.02 10.70
CA LEU A 77 -9.31 17.67 11.85
C LEU A 77 -7.98 18.29 11.46
N PHE A 78 -7.93 19.62 11.46
CA PHE A 78 -6.71 20.38 11.22
C PHE A 78 -6.25 21.01 12.53
N LYS A 79 -5.00 20.76 12.90
CA LYS A 79 -4.43 21.35 14.12
C LYS A 79 -4.09 22.81 13.85
N ILE A 80 -4.59 23.72 14.69
CA ILE A 80 -4.31 25.15 14.55
C ILE A 80 -2.82 25.40 14.83
N GLY A 81 -2.17 26.14 13.93
CA GLY A 81 -0.74 26.44 13.99
C GLY A 81 0.18 25.34 13.44
N ALA A 82 -0.37 24.24 12.91
CA ALA A 82 0.41 23.30 12.12
C ALA A 82 0.71 23.86 10.71
N ALA A 83 1.59 23.19 9.97
CA ALA A 83 1.86 23.56 8.58
C ALA A 83 0.58 23.43 7.73
N GLU A 84 0.51 24.22 6.66
CA GLU A 84 -0.59 24.13 5.69
C GLU A 84 -0.75 22.68 5.19
N ASN A 85 -2.00 22.24 5.00
CA ASN A 85 -2.34 20.86 4.63
C ASN A 85 -1.93 19.76 5.63
N THR A 86 -1.58 20.12 6.87
CA THR A 86 -1.38 19.13 7.94
C THR A 86 -2.72 18.63 8.46
N LEU A 87 -3.08 17.42 8.06
CA LEU A 87 -4.29 16.74 8.52
C LEU A 87 -3.95 15.89 9.76
N GLU A 88 -4.50 16.26 10.91
CA GLU A 88 -4.29 15.48 12.14
C GLU A 88 -5.09 14.16 12.08
N GLY A 89 -6.32 14.21 11.58
CA GLY A 89 -7.14 13.03 11.37
C GLY A 89 -8.38 13.32 10.54
N ALA A 90 -8.96 12.26 9.98
CA ALA A 90 -10.22 12.35 9.28
C ALA A 90 -11.07 11.08 9.46
N MET A 91 -12.35 11.20 9.17
CA MET A 91 -13.32 10.10 9.17
C MET A 91 -14.27 10.28 8.00
N HIS A 92 -14.51 9.21 7.25
CA HIS A 92 -15.64 9.08 6.34
C HIS A 92 -16.60 8.05 6.89
N ASP A 93 -17.89 8.35 6.85
CA ASP A 93 -18.95 7.39 7.17
C ASP A 93 -20.31 7.85 6.60
N CYS A 94 -21.37 7.16 6.97
CA CYS A 94 -22.75 7.61 6.84
C CYS A 94 -23.06 8.74 7.81
N ALA A 95 -23.89 9.72 7.41
CA ALA A 95 -24.43 10.69 8.36
C ALA A 95 -25.56 10.11 9.24
N ASP A 96 -26.21 9.02 8.80
CA ASP A 96 -27.28 8.32 9.50
C ASP A 96 -26.90 8.03 10.98
N ASP A 97 -27.59 8.68 11.92
CA ASP A 97 -27.35 8.62 13.37
C ASP A 97 -25.88 8.88 13.81
N MET A 98 -25.07 9.50 12.95
CA MET A 98 -23.65 9.73 13.23
C MET A 98 -23.43 10.98 14.09
N ILE A 99 -24.32 11.97 14.03
CA ILE A 99 -24.25 13.17 14.87
C ILE A 99 -25.52 13.26 15.71
N HIS A 100 -25.41 12.90 16.98
CA HIS A 100 -26.53 13.03 17.92
C HIS A 100 -26.64 14.47 18.46
N SER A 101 -25.50 15.14 18.67
CA SER A 101 -25.41 16.53 19.12
C SER A 101 -24.01 17.07 18.86
N SER A 102 -23.89 18.32 18.44
CA SER A 102 -22.60 18.96 18.22
C SER A 102 -22.71 20.48 18.42
N PRO A 103 -21.93 21.10 19.33
CA PRO A 103 -21.79 22.56 19.38
C PRO A 103 -21.06 23.13 18.14
N ASP A 104 -20.43 22.26 17.34
CA ASP A 104 -19.71 22.68 16.14
C ASP A 104 -20.65 22.96 14.95
N LEU A 105 -21.92 22.56 15.04
CA LEU A 105 -22.91 22.63 13.97
C LEU A 105 -24.13 23.50 14.36
N PRO A 106 -24.89 24.02 13.40
CA PRO A 106 -26.14 24.76 13.67
C PRO A 106 -27.14 23.91 14.46
N GLN A 107 -27.78 24.51 15.48
CA GLN A 107 -28.69 23.78 16.38
C GLN A 107 -30.12 23.60 15.83
N ASP A 108 -30.46 24.35 14.78
CA ASP A 108 -31.77 24.35 14.13
C ASP A 108 -31.92 23.26 13.05
N ILE A 109 -30.85 22.51 12.79
CA ILE A 109 -30.79 21.46 11.77
C ILE A 109 -30.66 20.10 12.47
N ASP A 110 -31.47 19.12 12.04
CA ASP A 110 -31.30 17.73 12.46
C ASP A 110 -30.25 17.04 11.60
N PHE A 111 -29.12 16.69 12.22
CA PHE A 111 -28.01 16.03 11.54
C PHE A 111 -28.08 14.51 11.52
N LYS A 112 -29.08 13.89 12.18
CA LYS A 112 -29.21 12.43 12.23
C LYS A 112 -29.63 11.81 10.89
N GLU A 113 -30.33 12.57 10.05
CA GLU A 113 -30.79 12.13 8.73
C GLU A 113 -30.46 13.17 7.64
N PHE A 114 -29.34 13.88 7.81
CA PHE A 114 -28.98 15.02 6.97
C PHE A 114 -28.73 14.62 5.52
N SER A 115 -29.57 15.12 4.60
CA SER A 115 -29.62 14.67 3.20
C SER A 115 -29.34 15.79 2.21
N GLU A 116 -28.36 16.64 2.51
CA GLU A 116 -27.94 17.75 1.64
C GLU A 116 -26.43 17.79 1.45
N ASN A 117 -25.98 18.50 0.40
CA ASN A 117 -24.57 18.84 0.24
C ASN A 117 -24.29 20.10 1.04
N ALA A 118 -23.46 20.02 2.07
CA ALA A 118 -23.12 21.16 2.90
C ALA A 118 -21.73 21.00 3.51
N GLU A 119 -21.10 22.12 3.87
CA GLU A 119 -19.86 22.11 4.62
C GLU A 119 -19.96 23.08 5.79
N PHE A 120 -19.61 22.60 6.98
CA PHE A 120 -19.58 23.39 8.21
C PHE A 120 -18.20 23.29 8.82
N SER A 121 -17.66 24.41 9.29
CA SER A 121 -16.35 24.43 9.96
C SER A 121 -16.43 25.22 11.25
N ASN A 122 -15.86 24.68 12.33
CA ASN A 122 -15.78 25.35 13.61
C ASN A 122 -14.43 25.09 14.30
N ARG A 123 -14.06 25.95 15.25
CA ARG A 123 -12.83 25.84 16.03
C ARG A 123 -13.11 25.39 17.45
N ARG A 124 -12.49 24.30 17.88
CA ARG A 124 -12.60 23.80 19.25
C ARG A 124 -11.32 23.11 19.70
N ARG A 125 -10.91 23.35 20.96
CA ARG A 125 -9.75 22.71 21.60
C ARG A 125 -8.46 22.72 20.75
N ASN A 126 -8.17 23.84 20.08
CA ASN A 126 -7.02 24.04 19.19
C ASN A 126 -7.07 23.25 17.86
N PHE A 127 -8.27 22.86 17.42
CA PHE A 127 -8.53 22.26 16.11
C PHE A 127 -9.50 23.11 15.31
N ASN A 128 -9.29 23.15 13.99
CA ASN A 128 -10.33 23.48 13.03
C ASN A 128 -10.97 22.17 12.57
N ILE A 129 -12.25 22.00 12.89
CA ILE A 129 -13.04 20.80 12.63
C ILE A 129 -13.99 21.12 11.49
N THR A 130 -13.88 20.38 10.39
CA THR A 130 -14.71 20.55 9.20
C THR A 130 -15.58 19.32 9.01
N TYR A 131 -16.88 19.53 8.85
CA TYR A 131 -17.89 18.52 8.55
C TYR A 131 -18.38 18.77 7.13
N SER A 132 -18.02 17.89 6.19
CA SER A 132 -18.47 17.95 4.80
C SER A 132 -19.50 16.84 4.56
N PHE A 133 -20.68 17.21 4.08
CA PHE A 133 -21.77 16.31 3.73
C PHE A 133 -21.92 16.24 2.22
N THR A 134 -22.07 15.04 1.68
CA THR A 134 -22.27 14.83 0.23
C THR A 134 -23.30 13.76 -0.08
N MET A 135 -24.17 14.06 -1.03
CA MET A 135 -25.16 13.14 -1.59
C MET A 135 -24.59 12.31 -2.74
N ALA A 136 -23.33 12.54 -3.13
CA ALA A 136 -22.66 11.75 -4.14
C ALA A 136 -22.34 10.35 -3.60
N ASN A 137 -22.49 9.34 -4.47
CA ASN A 137 -22.01 8.00 -4.16
C ASN A 137 -20.49 8.00 -4.10
N VAL A 138 -19.96 7.28 -3.12
CA VAL A 138 -18.53 7.07 -2.95
C VAL A 138 -18.28 5.57 -2.97
N ASP A 139 -17.84 5.06 -4.12
CA ASP A 139 -17.58 3.63 -4.36
C ASP A 139 -16.17 3.36 -4.93
N ASN A 140 -15.37 4.41 -5.14
CA ASN A 140 -14.02 4.30 -5.66
C ASN A 140 -12.97 4.54 -4.57
N LYS A 141 -12.26 3.46 -4.19
CA LYS A 141 -11.18 3.51 -3.20
C LYS A 141 -10.01 4.41 -3.63
N GLU A 142 -9.68 4.44 -4.92
CA GLU A 142 -8.54 5.19 -5.46
C GLU A 142 -8.80 6.69 -5.40
N MET A 143 -10.06 7.09 -5.63
CA MET A 143 -10.47 8.49 -5.49
C MET A 143 -10.23 9.00 -4.07
N ILE A 144 -10.66 8.22 -3.06
CA ILE A 144 -10.46 8.57 -1.65
C ILE A 144 -8.96 8.58 -1.33
N GLN A 145 -8.23 7.55 -1.74
CA GLN A 145 -6.82 7.44 -1.45
C GLN A 145 -6.00 8.60 -2.05
N ASN A 146 -6.36 9.04 -3.26
CA ASN A 146 -5.77 10.19 -3.93
C ASN A 146 -6.10 11.51 -3.22
N GLU A 147 -7.31 11.68 -2.68
CA GLU A 147 -7.66 12.84 -1.83
C GLU A 147 -6.65 12.98 -0.69
N TYR A 148 -6.33 11.86 -0.03
CA TYR A 148 -5.41 11.81 1.08
C TYR A 148 -3.92 11.97 0.71
N SER A 149 -3.54 11.76 -0.55
CA SER A 149 -2.15 11.93 -0.99
C SER A 149 -1.65 13.38 -0.95
N SER A 150 -2.59 14.35 -0.92
CA SER A 150 -2.28 15.78 -0.85
C SER A 150 -2.01 16.28 0.58
N PHE A 151 -2.40 15.51 1.59
CA PHE A 151 -2.28 15.91 2.99
C PHE A 151 -1.01 15.37 3.64
N ILE A 152 -0.42 16.18 4.52
CA ILE A 152 0.67 15.75 5.40
C ILE A 152 0.03 15.19 6.67
N MET A 153 0.22 13.89 6.91
CA MET A 153 -0.29 13.21 8.12
C MET A 153 0.88 12.83 9.04
N PRO A 154 1.15 13.59 10.12
CA PRO A 154 2.35 13.43 10.94
C PRO A 154 2.50 12.06 11.63
N SER A 155 1.42 11.31 11.77
CA SER A 155 1.43 9.97 12.38
C SER A 155 1.18 8.83 11.40
N TYR A 156 1.17 9.15 10.11
CA TYR A 156 1.18 8.14 9.08
C TYR A 156 2.57 7.54 8.97
N LYS A 157 2.83 6.47 9.74
CA LYS A 157 3.93 5.57 9.43
C LYS A 157 3.47 4.70 8.28
N SER A 158 4.06 4.90 7.10
CA SER A 158 3.99 3.90 6.04
C SER A 158 4.45 2.57 6.64
N GLU A 159 3.51 1.63 6.82
CA GLU A 159 3.86 0.24 7.01
C GLU A 159 4.38 -0.27 5.67
N TYR A 160 5.65 0.02 5.42
CA TYR A 160 6.40 -0.69 4.42
C TYR A 160 6.43 -2.15 4.88
N THR A 161 5.60 -2.99 4.28
CA THR A 161 5.58 -4.42 4.62
C THR A 161 6.99 -4.96 4.34
N TRP A 162 7.63 -5.55 5.35
CA TRP A 162 8.99 -6.10 5.23
C TRP A 162 9.15 -6.99 3.98
N ASN A 163 8.07 -7.67 3.60
CA ASN A 163 7.97 -8.49 2.39
C ASN A 163 8.25 -7.70 1.10
N SER A 164 7.82 -6.44 1.00
CA SER A 164 8.09 -5.60 -0.17
C SER A 164 9.57 -5.24 -0.31
N ILE A 165 10.24 -4.90 0.80
CA ILE A 165 11.69 -4.58 0.80
C ILE A 165 12.50 -5.84 0.43
N ILE A 166 12.16 -6.97 1.04
CA ILE A 166 12.85 -8.24 0.79
C ILE A 166 12.71 -8.63 -0.67
N ILE A 167 11.51 -8.52 -1.26
CA ILE A 167 11.29 -8.86 -2.67
C ILE A 167 12.10 -7.91 -3.57
N GLN A 168 12.12 -6.60 -3.32
CA GLN A 168 12.84 -5.66 -4.16
C GLN A 168 14.36 -5.77 -4.08
N LEU A 169 14.93 -6.17 -2.93
CA LEU A 169 16.38 -6.31 -2.75
C LEU A 169 16.88 -7.74 -3.02
N ALA A 170 16.14 -8.77 -2.63
CA ALA A 170 16.58 -10.16 -2.78
C ALA A 170 16.41 -10.67 -4.22
N PHE A 171 15.34 -10.26 -4.93
CA PHE A 171 15.10 -10.70 -6.30
C PHE A 171 16.24 -10.36 -7.27
N PRO A 172 16.75 -9.11 -7.36
CA PRO A 172 17.86 -8.80 -8.26
C PRO A 172 19.16 -9.51 -7.89
N VAL A 173 19.44 -9.71 -6.59
CA VAL A 173 20.64 -10.44 -6.13
C VAL A 173 20.59 -11.91 -6.57
N VAL A 174 19.44 -12.56 -6.42
CA VAL A 174 19.23 -13.95 -6.86
C VAL A 174 19.35 -14.06 -8.37
N VAL A 175 18.77 -13.12 -9.14
CA VAL A 175 18.86 -13.11 -10.60
C VAL A 175 20.33 -12.96 -11.05
N VAL A 176 21.09 -12.01 -10.51
CA VAL A 176 22.51 -11.81 -10.84
C VAL A 176 23.35 -13.04 -10.49
N ALA A 177 23.09 -13.69 -9.35
CA ALA A 177 23.79 -14.91 -8.96
C ALA A 177 23.49 -16.08 -9.92
N LEU A 178 22.23 -16.25 -10.34
CA LEU A 178 21.85 -17.27 -11.31
C LEU A 178 22.49 -17.02 -12.68
N PHE A 179 22.48 -15.77 -13.16
CA PHE A 179 23.16 -15.42 -14.41
C PHE A 179 24.68 -15.60 -14.31
N GLY A 180 25.30 -15.22 -13.20
CA GLY A 180 26.73 -15.41 -12.95
C GLY A 180 27.13 -16.88 -12.94
N THR A 181 26.38 -17.73 -12.23
CA THR A 181 26.64 -19.18 -12.20
C THR A 181 26.44 -19.84 -13.56
N LEU A 182 25.40 -19.49 -14.31
CA LEU A 182 25.18 -20.00 -15.66
C LEU A 182 26.30 -19.59 -16.62
N CYS A 183 26.75 -18.33 -16.58
CA CYS A 183 27.90 -17.85 -17.35
C CYS A 183 29.19 -18.58 -16.96
N CYS A 184 29.46 -18.75 -15.65
CA CYS A 184 30.63 -19.50 -15.18
C CYS A 184 30.58 -20.96 -15.60
N CYS A 185 29.42 -21.62 -15.55
CA CYS A 185 29.24 -23.01 -15.98
C CYS A 185 29.40 -23.18 -17.50
N ALA A 186 28.95 -22.20 -18.30
CA ALA A 186 29.15 -22.20 -19.75
C ALA A 186 30.64 -22.10 -20.10
N ILE A 187 31.36 -21.15 -19.48
CA ILE A 187 32.80 -20.96 -19.66
C ILE A 187 33.58 -22.20 -19.18
N TYR A 188 33.18 -22.82 -18.06
CA TYR A 188 33.83 -24.06 -17.56
C TYR A 188 33.62 -25.25 -18.50
N LYS A 189 32.46 -25.37 -19.16
CA LYS A 189 32.23 -26.41 -20.16
C LYS A 189 33.07 -26.20 -21.41
N GLU A 190 33.23 -24.95 -21.85
CA GLU A 190 34.10 -24.60 -22.99
C GLU A 190 35.59 -24.81 -22.65
N CYS A 191 36.07 -24.37 -21.48
CA CYS A 191 37.44 -24.63 -21.02
C CYS A 191 37.71 -26.10 -20.67
N GLY A 192 36.70 -26.86 -20.24
CA GLY A 192 36.80 -28.28 -19.93
C GLY A 192 37.06 -29.16 -21.15
N MET A 193 36.65 -28.72 -22.35
CA MET A 193 36.99 -29.41 -23.59
C MET A 193 38.46 -29.24 -23.99
N CYS A 194 39.14 -28.17 -23.57
CA CYS A 194 40.57 -27.98 -23.83
C CYS A 194 41.46 -28.93 -23.00
N ARG A 195 40.97 -29.51 -21.89
CA ARG A 195 41.77 -30.39 -21.01
C ARG A 195 41.76 -31.87 -21.43
N LYS A 196 40.86 -32.29 -22.32
CA LYS A 196 40.76 -33.69 -22.81
C LYS A 196 41.66 -34.03 -23.99
N SER A 197 42.56 -33.14 -24.41
CA SER A 197 43.51 -33.39 -25.52
C SER A 197 44.93 -33.77 -25.07
N ARG A 198 45.11 -34.46 -23.92
CA ARG A 198 46.35 -35.23 -23.69
C ARG A 198 46.13 -36.66 -24.18
N LYS A 199 46.81 -36.99 -25.28
CA LYS A 199 46.86 -38.35 -25.85
C LYS A 199 47.26 -39.38 -24.78
N PRO A 200 46.79 -40.64 -24.87
CA PRO A 200 47.33 -41.73 -24.06
C PRO A 200 48.79 -41.99 -24.47
N TYR A 201 49.64 -42.30 -23.49
CA TYR A 201 51.00 -42.79 -23.69
C TYR A 201 50.92 -44.23 -24.25
N ASP A 202 51.54 -44.46 -25.40
CA ASP A 202 51.63 -45.75 -26.09
C ASP A 202 53.07 -46.30 -25.86
N PRO A 203 53.27 -47.50 -25.28
CA PRO A 203 54.59 -47.97 -24.87
C PRO A 203 55.37 -48.71 -25.97
N ASP A 204 54.81 -48.95 -27.15
CA ASP A 204 55.45 -49.74 -28.21
C ASP A 204 55.95 -48.86 -29.35
N THR A 205 57.16 -48.33 -29.22
CA THR A 205 57.99 -47.99 -30.38
C THR A 205 59.46 -48.18 -30.00
N SER A 206 59.91 -49.41 -30.19
CA SER A 206 61.32 -49.80 -30.22
C SER A 206 61.90 -49.55 -31.63
N ASP A 207 63.23 -49.46 -31.66
CA ASP A 207 64.14 -49.51 -32.81
C ASP A 207 64.39 -48.16 -33.51
N ASP A 208 65.62 -47.71 -33.79
CA ASP A 208 66.96 -48.17 -33.42
C ASP A 208 67.99 -47.17 -34.01
N LEU A 209 69.23 -47.25 -33.52
CA LEU A 209 70.50 -46.72 -34.07
C LEU A 209 70.72 -45.18 -34.13
N GLN A 210 71.92 -44.63 -33.91
CA GLN A 210 73.20 -44.95 -33.24
C GLN A 210 74.14 -43.78 -33.62
N GLY A 211 75.09 -43.44 -32.75
CA GLY A 211 76.35 -42.81 -33.17
C GLY A 211 76.70 -41.48 -32.52
N GLU A 212 77.68 -41.54 -31.59
CA GLU A 212 78.86 -40.64 -31.48
C GLU A 212 78.59 -39.14 -31.17
N ASP A 213 79.18 -38.45 -30.18
CA ASP A 213 80.34 -38.70 -29.34
C ASP A 213 80.30 -37.86 -28.06
N VAL A 214 81.06 -38.37 -27.11
CA VAL A 214 81.40 -37.85 -25.79
C VAL A 214 82.22 -36.57 -25.87
N GLU A 215 81.81 -35.53 -25.12
CA GLU A 215 82.80 -34.66 -24.45
C GLU A 215 82.24 -34.12 -23.12
N MET A 216 82.88 -34.55 -22.04
CA MET A 216 82.63 -34.18 -20.65
C MET A 216 83.55 -32.99 -20.30
N ALA A 217 83.00 -31.91 -19.75
CA ALA A 217 83.78 -30.87 -19.08
C ALA A 217 83.29 -30.67 -17.63
N PRO A 218 84.20 -30.43 -16.67
CA PRO A 218 84.01 -30.83 -15.29
C PRO A 218 83.25 -29.80 -14.43
N VAL A 219 82.52 -30.35 -13.46
CA VAL A 219 82.05 -29.66 -12.24
C VAL A 219 83.27 -29.26 -11.42
N ASN A 220 83.40 -27.98 -11.09
CA ASN A 220 84.23 -27.55 -9.97
C ASN A 220 83.34 -27.08 -8.82
N ARG A 221 83.54 -27.71 -7.66
CA ARG A 221 82.88 -27.47 -6.38
C ARG A 221 83.97 -27.09 -5.38
N SER A 222 84.01 -25.83 -4.99
CA SER A 222 84.77 -25.27 -3.87
C SER A 222 84.07 -23.96 -3.48
N GLU A 223 83.72 -23.61 -2.25
CA GLU A 223 84.08 -24.13 -0.93
C GLU A 223 82.94 -23.76 0.04
N LEU A 224 82.73 -24.61 1.05
CA LEU A 224 82.20 -24.20 2.34
C LEU A 224 83.38 -23.60 3.10
N GLU A 225 83.30 -22.32 3.45
CA GLU A 225 83.58 -21.76 4.79
C GLU A 225 83.14 -20.28 4.83
#